data_AF-A0A2J4QMB1-F1
#
_entry.id   AF-A0A2J4QMB1-F1
#
_cell.length_a   1.000
_cell.length_b   1.000
_cell.length_c   1.000
_cell.angle_alpha   90.00
_cell.angle_beta   90.00
_cell.angle_gamma   90.00
#
_symmetry.space_group_name_H-M   'P 1'
#
loop_
_entity.id
_entity.type
_entity.pdbx_description
1 polymer ?
#
loop_
_entity_poly.entity_id
_entity_poly.type
_entity_poly.pdbx_seq_one_letter_code
_entity_poly.pdbx_strand_id
1 'polypeptide(L)'
;MSGGLVTAAYIVAAILFIFSLAGLSKHETSQQGNYYGIAGMAIALVATILGPDSSNVAWILLAMVIGGAIGIRLAKKVEMTEMPELVAILHSFVGLAAVLVGFNSYLQHETGMEQILVNIHLTEVFLGIFIGAVTFTGSVVAFGKLCGKMSSKPLMLPNRHKLNLAALVISFLLLIVFVRTDSIGMQVLCLLVMTVIALAFGWHLVASIGGADMPVVVSMLNSYSGWAAAAAGFMLSNDLLIVTGALVGSSGAILSYIMCKAMNRSFFSVIAGGFGSDGTASTGDEEVGEHREISAEETAEMLKGSQSVIITPGYGMAVAQAQYPVAEITERLRARGIKVRFGIHPVAGRLPGHMNVLLAEAKVPYDIVLEMDEINDDFSDTDTVLVIGANDTVNPAAQDDPGSPIAGMPVLEVW
;
A
#
# COMPACT_ATOMS: atom_id res chain seq x y z
N MET A 1 23.62 -27.42 -5.82
CA MET A 1 24.12 -26.39 -6.77
C MET A 1 25.37 -25.77 -6.16
N SER A 2 26.36 -25.37 -6.96
CA SER A 2 27.52 -24.65 -6.44
C SER A 2 27.12 -23.22 -6.02
N GLY A 3 27.83 -22.63 -5.07
CA GLY A 3 27.55 -21.25 -4.61
C GLY A 3 27.52 -20.24 -5.76
N GLY A 4 28.48 -20.31 -6.69
CA GLY A 4 28.51 -19.42 -7.86
C GLY A 4 27.27 -19.56 -8.78
N LEU A 5 26.70 -20.77 -8.89
CA LEU A 5 25.46 -20.97 -9.66
C LEU A 5 24.25 -20.36 -8.94
N VAL A 6 24.23 -20.41 -7.61
CA VAL A 6 23.20 -19.75 -6.78
C VAL A 6 23.27 -18.24 -6.95
N THR A 7 24.46 -17.64 -6.85
CA THR A 7 24.67 -16.20 -7.07
C THR A 7 24.23 -15.79 -8.47
N ALA A 8 24.58 -16.55 -9.51
CA ALA A 8 24.13 -16.27 -10.87
C ALA A 8 22.60 -16.34 -11.01
N ALA A 9 21.96 -17.34 -10.40
CA ALA A 9 20.51 -17.47 -10.39
C ALA A 9 19.83 -16.30 -9.65
N TYR A 10 20.41 -15.82 -8.55
CA TYR A 10 19.94 -14.64 -7.82
C TYR A 10 20.03 -13.36 -8.66
N ILE A 11 21.11 -13.15 -9.40
CA ILE A 11 21.23 -12.01 -10.32
C ILE A 11 20.15 -12.08 -11.41
N VAL A 12 19.93 -13.27 -12.00
CA VAL A 12 18.88 -13.46 -13.01
C VAL A 12 17.49 -13.19 -12.41
N ALA A 13 17.20 -13.72 -11.22
CA ALA A 13 15.93 -13.47 -10.54
C ALA A 13 15.73 -11.98 -10.23
N ALA A 14 16.77 -11.27 -9.78
CA ALA A 14 16.72 -9.84 -9.54
C ALA A 14 16.38 -9.04 -10.81
N ILE A 15 17.00 -9.37 -11.94
CA ILE A 15 16.69 -8.76 -13.24
C ILE A 15 15.24 -9.03 -13.64
N LEU A 16 14.74 -10.25 -13.44
CA LEU A 16 13.35 -10.60 -13.71
C LEU A 16 12.37 -9.83 -12.83
N PHE A 17 12.70 -9.56 -11.56
CA PHE A 17 11.86 -8.70 -10.72
C PHE A 17 11.85 -7.25 -11.21
N ILE A 18 12.96 -6.73 -11.72
CA ILE A 18 13.00 -5.40 -12.35
C ILE A 18 12.10 -5.38 -13.60
N PHE A 19 12.20 -6.40 -14.47
CA PHE A 19 11.33 -6.51 -15.63
C PHE A 19 9.86 -6.77 -15.27
N SER A 20 9.59 -7.40 -14.13
CA SER A 20 8.23 -7.54 -13.60
C SER A 20 7.62 -6.16 -13.34
N LEU A 21 8.33 -5.28 -12.62
CA LEU A 21 7.86 -3.92 -12.34
C LEU A 21 7.74 -3.08 -13.62
N ALA A 22 8.73 -3.17 -14.52
CA ALA A 22 8.70 -2.46 -15.79
C ALA A 22 7.54 -2.93 -16.69
N GLY A 23 7.26 -4.24 -16.71
CA GLY A 23 6.14 -4.80 -17.47
C GLY A 23 4.78 -4.37 -16.90
N LEU A 24 4.67 -4.22 -15.57
CA LEU A 24 3.45 -3.77 -14.90
C LEU A 24 3.15 -2.27 -15.11
N SER A 25 4.11 -1.47 -15.57
CA SER A 25 3.91 -0.04 -15.79
C SER A 25 3.08 0.30 -17.03
N LYS A 26 2.75 -0.69 -17.87
CA LYS A 26 1.90 -0.51 -19.05
C LYS A 26 0.90 -1.65 -19.16
N HIS A 27 -0.31 -1.33 -19.60
CA HIS A 27 -1.38 -2.31 -19.71
C HIS A 27 -1.01 -3.44 -20.67
N GLU A 28 -0.44 -3.12 -21.83
CA GLU A 28 -0.10 -4.07 -22.90
C GLU A 28 0.94 -5.10 -22.46
N THR A 29 1.84 -4.71 -21.55
CA THR A 29 2.91 -5.57 -21.04
C THR A 29 2.61 -6.14 -19.65
N SER A 30 1.46 -5.82 -19.05
CA SER A 30 1.13 -6.17 -17.67
C SER A 30 1.17 -7.69 -17.41
N GLN A 31 0.65 -8.48 -18.34
CA GLN A 31 0.70 -9.95 -18.28
C GLN A 31 2.14 -10.46 -18.34
N GLN A 32 2.95 -9.92 -19.25
CA GLN A 32 4.36 -10.27 -19.38
C GLN A 32 5.15 -9.91 -18.10
N GLY A 33 4.86 -8.74 -17.52
CA GLY A 33 5.39 -8.33 -16.21
C GLY A 33 5.11 -9.37 -15.13
N ASN A 34 3.86 -9.84 -15.02
CA ASN A 34 3.50 -10.88 -14.05
C ASN A 34 4.25 -12.20 -14.30
N TYR A 35 4.42 -12.62 -15.55
CA TYR A 35 5.21 -13.82 -15.89
C TYR A 35 6.68 -13.68 -15.48
N TYR A 36 7.29 -12.51 -15.64
CA TYR A 36 8.65 -12.26 -15.16
C TYR A 36 8.75 -12.40 -13.63
N GLY A 37 7.77 -11.87 -12.89
CA GLY A 37 7.71 -12.03 -11.43
C GLY A 37 7.61 -13.50 -11.00
N ILE A 38 6.73 -14.28 -11.65
CA ILE A 38 6.59 -15.72 -11.39
C ILE A 38 7.90 -16.47 -11.68
N ALA A 39 8.52 -16.20 -12.84
CA ALA A 39 9.78 -16.83 -13.22
C ALA A 39 10.92 -16.47 -12.26
N GLY A 40 11.04 -15.18 -11.89
CA GLY A 40 12.04 -14.71 -10.94
C GLY A 40 11.91 -15.38 -9.56
N MET A 41 10.68 -15.45 -9.03
CA MET A 41 10.40 -16.13 -7.77
C MET A 41 10.70 -17.63 -7.84
N ALA A 42 10.32 -18.30 -8.92
CA ALA A 42 10.59 -19.72 -9.10
C ALA A 42 12.11 -20.00 -9.13
N ILE A 43 12.88 -19.20 -9.88
CA ILE A 43 14.34 -19.32 -9.95
C ILE A 43 14.98 -19.10 -8.58
N ALA A 44 14.56 -18.05 -7.87
CA ALA A 44 15.05 -17.72 -6.53
C ALA A 44 14.85 -18.87 -5.54
N LEU A 45 13.63 -19.42 -5.49
CA LEU A 45 13.28 -20.51 -4.58
C LEU A 45 14.05 -21.79 -4.92
N VAL A 46 14.09 -22.18 -6.20
CA VAL A 46 14.81 -23.38 -6.65
C VAL A 46 16.30 -23.26 -6.35
N ALA A 47 16.92 -22.10 -6.66
CA ALA A 47 18.33 -21.87 -6.38
C ALA A 47 18.65 -21.94 -4.89
N THR A 48 17.79 -21.40 -4.03
CA THR A 48 17.96 -21.42 -2.56
C THR A 48 17.81 -22.84 -2.00
N ILE A 49 16.79 -23.59 -2.43
CA ILE A 49 16.53 -24.96 -1.96
C ILE A 49 17.63 -25.93 -2.42
N LEU A 50 18.15 -25.74 -3.63
CA LEU A 50 19.23 -26.57 -4.17
C LEU A 50 20.62 -26.03 -3.83
N GLY A 51 20.72 -24.97 -3.02
CA GLY A 51 21.98 -24.36 -2.61
C GLY A 51 22.82 -25.26 -1.70
N PRO A 52 24.12 -24.96 -1.55
CA PRO A 52 25.05 -25.79 -0.77
C PRO A 52 24.70 -25.86 0.72
N ASP A 53 24.11 -24.79 1.27
CA ASP A 53 23.78 -24.68 2.70
C ASP A 53 22.34 -25.11 3.04
N SER A 54 21.62 -25.66 2.06
CA SER A 54 20.24 -26.11 2.28
C SER A 54 20.21 -27.43 3.05
N SER A 55 19.56 -27.41 4.21
CA SER A 55 19.27 -28.59 5.00
C SER A 55 17.76 -28.69 5.29
N ASN A 56 17.29 -29.85 5.72
CA ASN A 56 15.89 -30.05 6.11
C ASN A 56 14.86 -29.67 5.02
N VAL A 57 15.20 -29.94 3.76
CA VAL A 57 14.39 -29.57 2.58
C VAL A 57 12.93 -30.06 2.69
N ALA A 58 12.68 -31.21 3.31
CA ALA A 58 11.32 -31.70 3.55
C ALA A 58 10.46 -30.72 4.38
N TRP A 59 11.03 -30.11 5.42
CA TRP A 59 10.34 -29.10 6.25
C TRP A 59 10.10 -27.81 5.48
N ILE A 60 11.07 -27.38 4.67
CA ILE A 60 10.95 -26.21 3.79
C ILE A 60 9.78 -26.42 2.83
N LEU A 61 9.75 -27.55 2.12
CA LEU A 61 8.68 -27.87 1.17
C LEU A 61 7.32 -28.00 1.85
N LEU A 62 7.24 -28.61 3.03
CA LEU A 62 5.99 -28.71 3.80
C LEU A 62 5.45 -27.32 4.15
N ALA A 63 6.29 -26.44 4.69
CA ALA A 63 5.91 -25.07 5.03
C ALA A 63 5.46 -24.28 3.79
N MET A 64 6.17 -24.41 2.66
CA MET A 64 5.81 -23.79 1.39
C MET A 64 4.47 -24.28 0.86
N VAL A 65 4.20 -25.59 0.92
CA VAL A 65 2.92 -26.15 0.47
C VAL A 65 1.77 -25.64 1.33
N ILE A 66 1.94 -25.59 2.65
CA ILE A 66 0.92 -25.07 3.57
C ILE A 66 0.66 -23.58 3.30
N GLY A 67 1.73 -22.76 3.26
CA GLY A 67 1.63 -21.33 3.00
C GLY A 67 1.03 -21.04 1.62
N GLY A 68 1.48 -21.74 0.58
CA GLY A 68 0.98 -21.63 -0.78
C GLY A 68 -0.49 -22.05 -0.90
N ALA A 69 -0.91 -23.13 -0.25
CA ALA A 69 -2.31 -23.58 -0.26
C ALA A 69 -3.25 -22.56 0.41
N ILE A 70 -2.84 -21.98 1.55
CA ILE A 70 -3.58 -20.91 2.23
C ILE A 70 -3.66 -19.67 1.33
N GLY A 71 -2.51 -19.24 0.76
CA GLY A 71 -2.44 -18.10 -0.13
C GLY A 71 -3.35 -18.23 -1.36
N ILE A 72 -3.31 -19.38 -2.04
CA ILE A 72 -4.17 -19.67 -3.20
C ILE A 72 -5.65 -19.63 -2.81
N ARG A 73 -6.00 -20.19 -1.63
CA ARG A 73 -7.39 -20.18 -1.16
C ARG A 73 -7.89 -18.76 -0.88
N LEU A 74 -7.08 -17.91 -0.26
CA LEU A 74 -7.44 -16.52 0.03
C LEU A 74 -7.54 -15.70 -1.26
N ALA A 75 -6.54 -15.79 -2.14
CA ALA A 75 -6.51 -15.05 -3.40
C ALA A 75 -7.67 -15.41 -4.35
N LYS A 76 -8.18 -16.65 -4.30
CA LYS A 76 -9.34 -17.07 -5.11
C LYS A 76 -10.71 -16.67 -4.55
N LYS A 77 -10.76 -16.27 -3.28
CA LYS A 77 -12.02 -15.99 -2.57
C LYS A 77 -12.27 -14.51 -2.30
N VAL A 78 -11.22 -13.69 -2.26
CA VAL A 78 -11.32 -12.26 -2.01
C VAL A 78 -12.10 -11.58 -3.13
N GLU A 79 -13.00 -10.65 -2.77
CA GLU A 79 -13.66 -9.79 -3.74
C GLU A 79 -12.76 -8.60 -4.12
N MET A 80 -12.93 -8.04 -5.32
CA MET A 80 -12.06 -6.93 -5.78
C MET A 80 -12.18 -5.67 -4.90
N THR A 81 -13.32 -5.48 -4.25
CA THR A 81 -13.57 -4.42 -3.24
C THR A 81 -12.80 -4.63 -1.93
N GLU A 82 -12.43 -5.87 -1.61
CA GLU A 82 -11.66 -6.28 -0.42
C GLU A 82 -10.14 -6.35 -0.70
N MET A 83 -9.69 -6.05 -1.93
CA MET A 83 -8.27 -6.02 -2.26
C MET A 83 -7.41 -5.16 -1.32
N PRO A 84 -7.85 -3.97 -0.85
CA PRO A 84 -7.04 -3.15 0.05
C PRO A 84 -6.71 -3.83 1.38
N GLU A 85 -7.67 -4.54 1.97
CA GLU A 85 -7.46 -5.24 3.23
C GLU A 85 -6.62 -6.51 3.05
N LEU A 86 -6.77 -7.22 1.93
CA LEU A 86 -5.90 -8.36 1.61
C LEU A 86 -4.44 -7.91 1.47
N VAL A 87 -4.19 -6.83 0.74
CA VAL A 87 -2.84 -6.27 0.59
C VAL A 87 -2.28 -5.86 1.95
N ALA A 88 -3.08 -5.20 2.79
CA ALA A 88 -2.67 -4.82 4.14
C ALA A 88 -2.24 -6.04 4.97
N ILE A 89 -3.02 -7.11 5.02
CA ILE A 89 -2.66 -8.29 5.83
C ILE A 89 -1.45 -9.06 5.24
N LEU A 90 -1.23 -9.03 3.92
CA LEU A 90 -0.07 -9.68 3.32
C LEU A 90 1.26 -9.07 3.78
N HIS A 91 1.34 -7.75 3.94
CA HIS A 91 2.53 -7.10 4.51
C HIS A 91 2.83 -7.55 5.95
N SER A 92 1.79 -7.95 6.70
CA SER A 92 1.99 -8.47 8.06
C SER A 92 2.83 -9.75 8.05
N PHE A 93 2.62 -10.64 7.08
CA PHE A 93 3.41 -11.88 6.96
C PHE A 93 4.86 -11.60 6.60
N VAL A 94 5.13 -10.58 5.77
CA VAL A 94 6.50 -10.15 5.46
C VAL A 94 7.20 -9.62 6.71
N GLY A 95 6.52 -8.76 7.47
CA GLY A 95 7.05 -8.22 8.73
C GLY A 95 7.33 -9.32 9.76
N LEU A 96 6.40 -10.26 9.93
CA LEU A 96 6.58 -11.40 10.84
C LEU A 96 7.71 -12.33 10.38
N ALA A 97 7.83 -12.59 9.07
CA ALA A 97 8.94 -13.36 8.53
C ALA A 97 10.29 -12.68 8.82
N ALA A 98 10.40 -11.37 8.63
CA ALA A 98 11.61 -10.61 8.97
C ALA A 98 11.96 -10.69 10.47
N VAL A 99 10.96 -10.65 11.36
CA VAL A 99 11.19 -10.87 12.80
C VAL A 99 11.73 -12.27 13.08
N LEU A 100 11.13 -13.31 12.49
CA LEU A 100 11.55 -14.70 12.69
C LEU A 100 12.95 -14.96 12.13
N VAL A 101 13.25 -14.46 10.91
CA VAL A 101 14.61 -14.48 10.35
C VAL A 101 15.58 -13.73 11.25
N GLY A 102 15.13 -12.58 11.76
CA GLY A 102 15.77 -11.79 12.80
C GLY A 102 16.32 -12.62 13.96
N PHE A 103 15.42 -13.27 14.68
CA PHE A 103 15.75 -14.11 15.82
C PHE A 103 16.58 -15.33 15.42
N ASN A 104 16.28 -15.96 14.27
CA ASN A 104 17.06 -17.10 13.81
C ASN A 104 18.53 -16.73 13.54
N SER A 105 18.75 -15.59 12.88
CA SER A 105 20.10 -15.07 12.58
C SER A 105 20.86 -14.73 13.87
N TYR A 106 20.20 -14.14 14.86
CA TYR A 106 20.80 -13.90 16.17
C TYR A 106 21.25 -15.19 16.86
N LEU A 107 20.42 -16.24 16.81
CA LEU A 107 20.71 -17.53 17.43
C LEU A 107 21.83 -18.29 16.71
N GLN A 108 21.99 -18.07 15.40
CA GLN A 108 23.05 -18.63 14.57
C GLN A 108 24.22 -17.64 14.44
N HIS A 109 24.87 -17.31 15.56
CA HIS A 109 26.08 -16.48 15.53
C HIS A 109 27.32 -17.33 15.22
N GLU A 110 28.06 -17.00 14.16
CA GLU A 110 29.33 -17.65 13.87
C GLU A 110 30.39 -17.26 14.90
N THR A 111 31.09 -18.25 15.44
CA THR A 111 32.16 -18.05 16.41
C THR A 111 33.47 -17.69 15.68
N GLY A 112 34.17 -16.66 16.16
CA GLY A 112 35.48 -16.26 15.61
C GLY A 112 35.49 -15.13 14.58
N MET A 113 34.36 -14.42 14.39
CA MET A 113 34.32 -13.18 13.60
C MET A 113 35.06 -12.03 14.31
N GLU A 114 35.57 -11.07 13.51
CA GLU A 114 36.10 -9.81 14.01
C GLU A 114 34.99 -9.01 14.72
N GLN A 115 35.30 -8.37 15.85
CA GLN A 115 34.32 -7.65 16.67
C GLN A 115 33.52 -6.60 15.88
N ILE A 116 34.14 -5.98 14.87
CA ILE A 116 33.46 -4.99 14.01
C ILE A 116 32.33 -5.66 13.22
N LEU A 117 32.57 -6.85 12.65
CA LEU A 117 31.57 -7.59 11.89
C LEU A 117 30.43 -8.08 12.78
N VAL A 118 30.75 -8.54 13.99
CA VAL A 118 29.76 -8.90 15.01
C VAL A 118 28.85 -7.71 15.32
N ASN A 119 29.42 -6.53 15.57
CA ASN A 119 28.64 -5.33 15.87
C ASN A 119 27.73 -4.90 14.70
N ILE A 120 28.21 -5.03 13.46
CA ILE A 120 27.41 -4.75 12.26
C ILE A 120 26.24 -5.74 12.19
N HIS A 121 26.51 -7.03 12.30
CA HIS A 121 25.47 -8.06 12.24
C HIS A 121 24.41 -7.91 13.34
N LEU A 122 24.83 -7.65 14.59
CA LEU A 122 23.91 -7.37 15.69
C LEU A 122 23.05 -6.13 15.41
N THR A 123 23.61 -5.09 14.80
CA THR A 123 22.85 -3.90 14.40
C THR A 123 21.82 -4.24 13.33
N GLU A 124 22.19 -5.00 12.30
CA GLU A 124 21.29 -5.46 11.24
C GLU A 124 20.12 -6.30 11.81
N VAL A 125 20.42 -7.25 12.69
CA VAL A 125 19.44 -8.08 13.41
C VAL A 125 18.44 -7.20 14.16
N PHE A 126 18.94 -6.25 14.96
CA PHE A 126 18.09 -5.42 15.79
C PHE A 126 17.17 -4.53 14.95
N LEU A 127 17.70 -3.90 13.90
CA LEU A 127 16.92 -3.05 13.01
C LEU A 127 15.92 -3.86 12.17
N GLY A 128 16.32 -5.03 11.68
CA GLY A 128 15.45 -5.94 10.92
C GLY A 128 14.23 -6.38 11.73
N ILE A 129 14.44 -6.78 12.99
CA ILE A 129 13.35 -7.13 13.91
C ILE A 129 12.48 -5.91 14.22
N PHE A 130 13.07 -4.74 14.47
CA PHE A 130 12.31 -3.52 14.74
C PHE A 130 11.37 -3.18 13.58
N ILE A 131 11.89 -3.08 12.36
CA ILE A 131 11.11 -2.73 11.16
C ILE A 131 10.06 -3.81 10.88
N GLY A 132 10.43 -5.10 11.00
CA GLY A 132 9.51 -6.22 10.80
C GLY A 132 8.35 -6.22 11.79
N ALA A 133 8.62 -5.97 13.08
CA ALA A 133 7.60 -5.93 14.12
C ALA A 133 6.63 -4.75 13.94
N VAL A 134 7.15 -3.56 13.59
CA VAL A 134 6.33 -2.38 13.28
C VAL A 134 5.43 -2.66 12.06
N THR A 135 5.99 -3.27 11.03
CA THR A 135 5.25 -3.63 9.81
C THR A 135 4.16 -4.64 10.12
N PHE A 136 4.45 -5.66 10.94
CA PHE A 136 3.49 -6.69 11.33
C PHE A 136 2.26 -6.09 12.02
N THR A 137 2.44 -5.40 13.14
CA THR A 137 1.29 -4.89 13.90
C THR A 137 0.60 -3.73 13.19
N GLY A 138 1.35 -2.85 12.51
CA GLY A 138 0.76 -1.79 11.70
C GLY A 138 -0.17 -2.33 10.62
N SER A 139 0.26 -3.39 9.92
CA SER A 139 -0.50 -4.08 8.89
C SER A 139 -1.75 -4.77 9.42
N VAL A 140 -1.66 -5.40 10.59
CA VAL A 140 -2.82 -6.02 11.25
C VAL A 140 -3.86 -4.96 11.63
N VAL A 141 -3.45 -3.79 12.12
CA VAL A 141 -4.38 -2.68 12.44
C VAL A 141 -4.99 -2.09 11.16
N ALA A 142 -4.19 -1.89 10.11
CA ALA A 142 -4.69 -1.40 8.81
C ALA A 142 -5.75 -2.36 8.24
N PHE A 143 -5.48 -3.67 8.24
CA PHE A 143 -6.44 -4.70 7.88
C PHE A 143 -7.72 -4.60 8.74
N GLY A 144 -7.57 -4.55 10.07
CA GLY A 144 -8.70 -4.45 10.99
C GLY A 144 -9.61 -3.24 10.73
N LYS A 145 -9.03 -2.09 10.38
CA LYS A 145 -9.79 -0.87 10.04
C LYS A 145 -10.49 -0.98 8.68
N LEU A 146 -9.81 -1.52 7.67
CA LEU A 146 -10.37 -1.64 6.32
C LEU A 146 -11.54 -2.62 6.27
N CYS A 147 -11.45 -3.75 6.98
CA CYS A 147 -12.52 -4.76 7.07
C CYS A 147 -13.60 -4.42 8.10
N GLY A 148 -13.54 -3.26 8.75
CA GLY A 148 -14.52 -2.80 9.74
C GLY A 148 -14.50 -3.55 11.09
N LYS A 149 -13.52 -4.43 11.34
CA LYS A 149 -13.33 -5.09 12.65
C LYS A 149 -12.77 -4.15 13.71
N MET A 150 -12.16 -3.04 13.31
CA MET A 150 -11.68 -1.97 14.18
C MET A 150 -12.32 -0.63 13.76
N SER A 151 -12.44 0.29 14.72
CA SER A 151 -12.96 1.63 14.45
C SER A 151 -12.06 2.38 13.45
N SER A 152 -12.69 2.94 12.42
CA SER A 152 -12.03 3.84 11.45
C SER A 152 -11.67 5.19 12.04
N LYS A 153 -12.18 5.55 13.23
CA LYS A 153 -11.81 6.79 13.92
C LYS A 153 -10.37 6.70 14.43
N PRO A 154 -9.58 7.77 14.27
CA PRO A 154 -8.19 7.78 14.74
C PRO A 154 -8.15 7.71 16.27
N LEU A 155 -7.34 6.82 16.82
CA LEU A 155 -7.14 6.69 18.26
C LEU A 155 -6.31 7.86 18.80
N MET A 156 -6.90 8.64 19.70
CA MET A 156 -6.27 9.80 20.34
C MET A 156 -5.83 9.49 21.76
N LEU A 157 -4.63 8.94 21.93
CA LEU A 157 -4.03 8.81 23.26
C LEU A 157 -3.45 10.15 23.74
N PRO A 158 -3.52 10.46 25.05
CA PRO A 158 -2.85 11.62 25.62
C PRO A 158 -1.35 11.58 25.31
N ASN A 159 -0.80 12.70 24.83
CA ASN A 159 0.63 12.82 24.47
C ASN A 159 1.14 11.76 23.45
N ARG A 160 0.31 11.31 22.50
CA ARG A 160 0.67 10.30 21.49
C ARG A 160 2.04 10.50 20.83
N HIS A 161 2.41 11.75 20.51
CA HIS A 161 3.70 12.06 19.88
C HIS A 161 4.87 11.80 20.81
N LYS A 162 4.71 12.07 22.12
CA LYS A 162 5.72 11.78 23.13
C LYS A 162 5.85 10.27 23.35
N LEU A 163 4.76 9.52 23.31
CA LEU A 163 4.79 8.05 23.38
C LEU A 163 5.55 7.45 22.20
N ASN A 164 5.26 7.92 20.98
CA ASN A 164 5.97 7.51 19.78
C ASN A 164 7.45 7.86 19.83
N LEU A 165 7.78 9.08 20.25
CA LEU A 165 9.18 9.50 20.42
C LEU A 165 9.89 8.67 21.49
N ALA A 166 9.23 8.39 22.62
CA ALA A 166 9.78 7.57 23.68
C ALA A 166 10.06 6.14 23.20
N ALA A 167 9.16 5.53 22.43
CA ALA A 167 9.37 4.21 21.84
C ALA A 167 10.64 4.18 20.96
N LEU A 168 10.85 5.21 20.14
CA LEU A 168 12.05 5.32 19.29
C LEU A 168 13.33 5.54 20.11
N VAL A 169 13.31 6.48 21.06
CA VAL A 169 14.48 6.80 21.90
C VAL A 169 14.88 5.61 22.76
N ILE A 170 13.91 4.94 23.41
CA ILE A 170 14.18 3.76 24.23
C ILE A 170 14.72 2.63 23.35
N SER A 171 14.14 2.38 22.18
CA SER A 171 14.65 1.36 21.24
C SER A 171 16.08 1.66 20.80
N PHE A 172 16.42 2.92 20.55
CA PHE A 172 17.79 3.33 20.22
C PHE A 172 18.78 3.12 21.38
N LEU A 173 18.38 3.43 22.62
CA LEU A 173 19.21 3.14 23.79
C LEU A 173 19.40 1.63 23.99
N LEU A 174 18.36 0.83 23.78
CA LEU A 174 18.44 -0.63 23.81
C LEU A 174 19.38 -1.18 22.75
N LEU A 175 19.42 -0.59 21.54
CA LEU A 175 20.39 -0.96 20.50
C LEU A 175 21.83 -0.75 20.98
N ILE A 176 22.13 0.40 21.59
CA ILE A 176 23.48 0.70 22.10
C ILE A 176 23.88 -0.33 23.16
N VAL A 177 22.97 -0.65 24.08
CA VAL A 177 23.23 -1.65 25.13
C VAL A 177 23.39 -3.05 24.54
N PHE A 178 22.53 -3.42 23.59
CA PHE A 178 22.53 -4.70 22.89
C PHE A 178 23.87 -4.97 22.19
N VAL A 179 24.40 -3.98 21.45
CA VAL A 179 25.66 -4.13 20.70
C VAL A 179 26.88 -4.10 21.63
N ARG A 180 26.83 -3.33 22.74
CA ARG A 180 27.99 -3.14 23.62
C ARG A 180 28.13 -4.17 24.74
N THR A 181 27.10 -4.95 25.01
CA THR A 181 27.12 -5.91 26.13
C THR A 181 27.65 -7.27 25.67
N ASP A 182 28.55 -7.84 26.46
CA ASP A 182 29.06 -9.22 26.26
C ASP A 182 28.14 -10.27 26.91
N SER A 183 27.14 -9.84 27.68
CA SER A 183 26.20 -10.72 28.35
C SER A 183 25.08 -11.15 27.41
N ILE A 184 25.09 -12.44 27.02
CA ILE A 184 24.02 -13.05 26.21
C ILE A 184 22.64 -12.80 26.83
N GLY A 185 22.52 -12.89 28.16
CA GLY A 185 21.25 -12.64 28.86
C GLY A 185 20.76 -11.20 28.68
N MET A 186 21.67 -10.22 28.72
CA MET A 186 21.33 -8.82 28.49
C MET A 186 20.99 -8.56 27.02
N GLN A 187 21.72 -9.17 26.08
CA GLN A 187 21.41 -9.06 24.65
C GLN A 187 19.99 -9.58 24.34
N VAL A 188 19.66 -10.79 24.80
CA VAL A 188 18.32 -11.38 24.61
C VAL A 188 17.24 -10.50 25.25
N LEU A 189 17.49 -9.98 26.46
CA LEU A 189 16.55 -9.08 27.13
C LEU A 189 16.30 -7.81 26.31
N CYS A 190 17.36 -7.14 25.84
CA CYS A 190 17.24 -5.94 25.00
C CYS A 190 16.46 -6.23 23.72
N LEU A 191 16.72 -7.37 23.08
CA LEU A 191 16.05 -7.78 21.84
C LEU A 191 14.55 -8.03 22.06
N LEU A 192 14.19 -8.78 23.11
CA LEU A 192 12.80 -9.07 23.45
C LEU A 192 12.03 -7.82 23.86
N VAL A 193 12.62 -6.97 24.72
CA VAL A 193 11.99 -5.71 25.15
C VAL A 193 11.81 -4.78 23.97
N MET A 194 12.81 -4.62 23.10
CA MET A 194 12.66 -3.82 21.88
C MET A 194 11.55 -4.40 20.99
N THR A 195 11.48 -5.71 20.81
CA THR A 195 10.45 -6.33 19.97
C THR A 195 9.05 -5.99 20.49
N VAL A 196 8.83 -6.07 21.80
CA VAL A 196 7.54 -5.66 22.41
C VAL A 196 7.25 -4.18 22.18
N ILE A 197 8.25 -3.30 22.33
CA ILE A 197 8.11 -1.87 22.05
C ILE A 197 7.76 -1.64 20.58
N ALA A 198 8.43 -2.31 19.65
CA ALA A 198 8.20 -2.20 18.22
C ALA A 198 6.79 -2.68 17.81
N LEU A 199 6.32 -3.79 18.39
CA LEU A 199 4.95 -4.29 18.20
C LEU A 199 3.92 -3.26 18.69
N ALA A 200 4.12 -2.70 19.89
CA ALA A 200 3.24 -1.68 20.46
C ALA A 200 3.28 -0.37 19.66
N PHE A 201 4.47 0.02 19.19
CA PHE A 201 4.69 1.21 18.38
C PHE A 201 3.99 1.10 17.03
N GLY A 202 4.16 -0.01 16.31
CA GLY A 202 3.47 -0.24 15.03
C GLY A 202 1.95 -0.25 15.18
N TRP A 203 1.44 -0.86 16.25
CA TRP A 203 0.01 -0.83 16.58
C TRP A 203 -0.47 0.60 16.82
N HIS A 204 0.20 1.35 17.68
CA HIS A 204 -0.21 2.70 18.06
C HIS A 204 -0.12 3.68 16.88
N LEU A 205 0.97 3.60 16.10
CA LEU A 205 1.19 4.46 14.93
C LEU A 205 0.01 4.37 13.94
N VAL A 206 -0.39 3.16 13.57
CA VAL A 206 -1.50 2.97 12.61
C VAL A 206 -2.87 3.15 13.27
N ALA A 207 -3.02 2.80 14.55
CA ALA A 207 -4.26 3.03 15.30
C ALA A 207 -4.61 4.52 15.38
N SER A 208 -3.61 5.41 15.43
CA SER A 208 -3.80 6.87 15.46
C SER A 208 -4.11 7.53 14.11
N ILE A 209 -4.13 6.79 13.01
CA ILE A 209 -4.44 7.32 11.66
C ILE A 209 -5.91 7.06 11.31
N GLY A 210 -6.58 8.00 10.62
CA GLY A 210 -7.99 7.87 10.25
C GLY A 210 -8.23 6.89 9.10
N GLY A 211 -9.44 6.33 9.02
CA GLY A 211 -9.86 5.39 7.97
C GLY A 211 -9.68 5.91 6.54
N ALA A 212 -9.93 7.21 6.32
CA ALA A 212 -9.78 7.86 5.02
C ALA A 212 -8.32 7.84 4.52
N ASP A 213 -7.35 7.87 5.44
CA ASP A 213 -5.91 7.89 5.12
C ASP A 213 -5.30 6.48 5.07
N MET A 214 -6.08 5.43 5.37
CA MET A 214 -5.61 4.03 5.33
C MET A 214 -4.96 3.63 4.00
N PRO A 215 -5.41 4.10 2.81
CA PRO A 215 -4.75 3.75 1.56
C PRO A 215 -3.27 4.16 1.53
N VAL A 216 -2.95 5.35 2.07
CA VAL A 216 -1.56 5.84 2.18
C VAL A 216 -0.77 4.99 3.16
N VAL A 217 -1.40 4.58 4.28
CA VAL A 217 -0.79 3.70 5.28
C VAL A 217 -0.47 2.33 4.69
N VAL A 218 -1.36 1.75 3.88
CA VAL A 218 -1.10 0.47 3.20
C VAL A 218 0.12 0.58 2.28
N SER A 219 0.24 1.66 1.50
CA SER A 219 1.40 1.91 0.65
C SER A 219 2.69 2.14 1.47
N MET A 220 2.59 2.82 2.61
CA MET A 220 3.73 3.04 3.50
C MET A 220 4.21 1.73 4.14
N LEU A 221 3.27 0.88 4.57
CA LEU A 221 3.58 -0.44 5.12
C LEU A 221 4.15 -1.38 4.05
N ASN A 222 3.75 -1.22 2.79
CA ASN A 222 4.42 -1.86 1.66
C ASN A 222 5.91 -1.46 1.60
N SER A 223 6.20 -0.16 1.72
CA SER A 223 7.59 0.32 1.77
C SER A 223 8.36 -0.32 2.94
N TYR A 224 7.77 -0.33 4.14
CA TYR A 224 8.41 -0.94 5.31
C TYR A 224 8.65 -2.44 5.15
N SER A 225 7.74 -3.15 4.50
CA SER A 225 7.93 -4.57 4.18
C SER A 225 9.13 -4.79 3.23
N GLY A 226 9.34 -3.90 2.26
CA GLY A 226 10.53 -3.90 1.40
C GLY A 226 11.82 -3.64 2.17
N TRP A 227 11.86 -2.63 3.05
CA TRP A 227 13.03 -2.36 3.89
C TRP A 227 13.31 -3.48 4.89
N ALA A 228 12.28 -4.14 5.42
CA ALA A 228 12.43 -5.32 6.26
C ALA A 228 13.06 -6.49 5.48
N ALA A 229 12.63 -6.71 4.24
CA ALA A 229 13.23 -7.71 3.36
C ALA A 229 14.70 -7.37 3.01
N ALA A 230 15.02 -6.09 2.76
CA ALA A 230 16.39 -5.65 2.52
C ALA A 230 17.27 -5.84 3.77
N ALA A 231 16.75 -5.53 4.95
CA ALA A 231 17.43 -5.78 6.22
C ALA A 231 17.71 -7.27 6.43
N ALA A 232 16.71 -8.14 6.18
CA ALA A 232 16.92 -9.59 6.17
C ALA A 232 17.96 -10.03 5.13
N GLY A 233 18.03 -9.34 3.99
CA GLY A 233 19.07 -9.54 2.98
C GLY A 233 20.47 -9.25 3.50
N PHE A 234 20.68 -8.12 4.19
CA PHE A 234 21.97 -7.82 4.82
C PHE A 234 22.33 -8.85 5.88
N MET A 235 21.39 -9.17 6.77
CA MET A 235 21.58 -10.16 7.83
C MET A 235 22.02 -11.54 7.30
N LEU A 236 21.46 -11.96 6.16
CA LEU A 236 21.74 -13.24 5.54
C LEU A 236 22.82 -13.17 4.46
N SER A 237 23.44 -12.00 4.25
CA SER A 237 24.37 -11.74 3.13
C SER A 237 23.80 -12.19 1.78
N ASN A 238 22.52 -11.88 1.53
CA ASN A 238 21.76 -12.30 0.35
C ASN A 238 21.42 -11.11 -0.56
N ASP A 239 22.18 -10.97 -1.64
CA ASP A 239 22.02 -9.89 -2.62
C ASP A 239 20.62 -9.83 -3.24
N LEU A 240 19.96 -10.98 -3.47
CA LEU A 240 18.62 -10.99 -4.04
C LEU A 240 17.61 -10.32 -3.11
N LEU A 241 17.67 -10.62 -1.81
CA LEU A 241 16.78 -10.01 -0.82
C LEU A 241 17.06 -8.51 -0.67
N ILE A 242 18.32 -8.09 -0.74
CA ILE A 242 18.71 -6.67 -0.73
C ILE A 242 18.11 -5.94 -1.94
N VAL A 243 18.30 -6.47 -3.14
CA VAL A 243 17.81 -5.84 -4.39
C VAL A 243 16.29 -5.80 -4.42
N THR A 244 15.63 -6.93 -4.16
CA THR A 244 14.16 -7.01 -4.18
C THR A 244 13.53 -6.16 -3.08
N GLY A 245 14.10 -6.19 -1.87
CA GLY A 245 13.67 -5.36 -0.76
C GLY A 245 13.79 -3.86 -1.06
N ALA A 246 14.91 -3.43 -1.63
CA ALA A 246 15.12 -2.03 -2.02
C ALA A 246 14.14 -1.58 -3.13
N LEU A 247 13.87 -2.44 -4.12
CA LEU A 247 12.90 -2.17 -5.17
C LEU A 247 11.48 -1.97 -4.60
N VAL A 248 11.02 -2.90 -3.76
CA VAL A 248 9.69 -2.81 -3.11
C VAL A 248 9.63 -1.61 -2.15
N GLY A 249 10.69 -1.40 -1.37
CA GLY A 249 10.82 -0.31 -0.41
C GLY A 249 10.69 1.06 -1.08
N SER A 250 11.45 1.27 -2.16
CA SER A 250 11.41 2.50 -2.96
C SER A 250 10.06 2.70 -3.64
N SER A 251 9.50 1.66 -4.26
CA SER A 251 8.18 1.74 -4.92
C SER A 251 7.06 2.14 -3.97
N GLY A 252 7.01 1.54 -2.77
CA GLY A 252 6.00 1.91 -1.76
C GLY A 252 6.16 3.35 -1.28
N ALA A 253 7.40 3.83 -1.11
CA ALA A 253 7.67 5.20 -0.69
C ALA A 253 7.25 6.23 -1.75
N ILE A 254 7.58 5.98 -3.03
CA ILE A 254 7.18 6.83 -4.16
C ILE A 254 5.65 6.87 -4.28
N LEU A 255 4.99 5.71 -4.20
CA LEU A 255 3.54 5.64 -4.29
C LEU A 255 2.86 6.41 -3.14
N SER A 256 3.33 6.23 -1.89
CA SER A 256 2.82 6.99 -0.75
C SER A 256 2.98 8.50 -0.95
N TYR A 257 4.11 8.95 -1.50
CA TYR A 257 4.33 10.36 -1.80
C TYR A 257 3.34 10.89 -2.85
N ILE A 258 3.13 10.15 -3.95
CA ILE A 258 2.19 10.53 -5.02
C ILE A 258 0.77 10.61 -4.47
N MET A 259 0.35 9.64 -3.64
CA MET A 259 -0.97 9.66 -3.00
C MET A 259 -1.14 10.88 -2.07
N CYS A 260 -0.14 11.17 -1.23
CA CYS A 260 -0.16 12.35 -0.36
C CYS A 260 -0.27 13.65 -1.17
N LYS A 261 0.48 13.77 -2.27
CA LYS A 261 0.44 14.93 -3.17
C LYS A 261 -0.94 15.08 -3.83
N ALA A 262 -1.53 13.97 -4.29
CA ALA A 262 -2.86 13.97 -4.90
C ALA A 262 -3.98 14.35 -3.90
N MET A 263 -3.74 14.20 -2.60
CA MET A 263 -4.65 14.65 -1.53
C MET A 263 -4.33 16.05 -0.99
N ASN A 264 -3.34 16.75 -1.57
CA ASN A 264 -2.74 17.98 -1.05
C ASN A 264 -2.41 17.92 0.46
N ARG A 265 -1.90 16.77 0.93
CA ARG A 265 -1.51 16.57 2.33
C ARG A 265 -0.05 16.18 2.42
N SER A 266 0.67 16.76 3.39
CA SER A 266 2.06 16.38 3.63
C SER A 266 2.16 14.93 4.12
N PHE A 267 3.17 14.19 3.65
CA PHE A 267 3.44 12.82 4.12
C PHE A 267 3.60 12.75 5.64
N PHE A 268 4.26 13.75 6.24
CA PHE A 268 4.44 13.83 7.69
C PHE A 268 3.12 14.02 8.44
N SER A 269 2.20 14.85 7.93
CA SER A 269 0.91 15.10 8.59
C SER A 269 0.00 13.87 8.58
N VAL A 270 0.09 13.03 7.55
CA VAL A 270 -0.62 11.74 7.48
C VAL A 270 -0.06 10.76 8.52
N ILE A 271 1.27 10.58 8.58
CA ILE A 271 1.92 9.64 9.52
C ILE A 271 1.78 10.09 10.98
N ALA A 272 1.86 11.39 11.23
CA ALA A 272 1.68 11.94 12.57
C ALA A 272 0.23 11.86 13.05
N GLY A 273 -0.72 11.39 12.22
CA GLY A 273 -2.12 11.24 12.60
C GLY A 273 -2.84 12.58 12.75
N GLY A 274 -2.52 13.57 11.92
CA GLY A 274 -3.26 14.83 11.85
C GLY A 274 -2.50 16.06 12.34
N PHE A 275 -1.40 16.41 11.68
CA PHE A 275 -0.86 17.78 11.67
C PHE A 275 -1.50 18.57 10.51
N GLY A 276 -2.82 18.75 10.54
CA GLY A 276 -3.56 19.35 9.42
C GLY A 276 -4.91 19.97 9.75
N SER A 277 -5.29 20.10 11.02
CA SER A 277 -6.47 20.88 11.42
C SER A 277 -6.09 22.21 12.09
N ASP A 278 -4.97 22.81 11.67
CA ASP A 278 -4.70 24.23 11.96
C ASP A 278 -5.41 25.14 10.93
N GLY A 279 -6.14 24.55 9.98
CA GLY A 279 -7.24 25.23 9.31
C GLY A 279 -8.35 25.41 10.33
N THR A 280 -8.43 26.63 10.88
CA THR A 280 -9.62 27.15 11.54
C THR A 280 -10.81 26.72 10.70
N ALA A 281 -11.64 25.79 11.19
CA ALA A 281 -12.91 25.53 10.56
C ALA A 281 -13.67 26.86 10.61
N SER A 282 -13.70 27.57 9.49
CA SER A 282 -14.59 28.71 9.32
C SER A 282 -15.99 28.14 9.44
N THR A 283 -16.62 28.43 10.57
CA THR A 283 -18.06 28.35 10.74
C THR A 283 -18.68 29.31 9.73
N GLY A 284 -18.96 28.81 8.54
CA GLY A 284 -19.59 29.51 7.46
C GLY A 284 -20.35 28.50 6.62
N ASP A 285 -21.44 27.97 7.18
CA ASP A 285 -22.57 27.53 6.35
C ASP A 285 -23.11 28.79 5.64
N GLU A 286 -22.45 29.19 4.55
CA GLU A 286 -23.16 29.93 3.52
C GLU A 286 -23.75 28.86 2.59
N GLU A 287 -25.05 28.59 2.75
CA GLU A 287 -25.81 27.84 1.75
C GLU A 287 -25.75 28.61 0.42
N VAL A 288 -24.84 28.21 -0.47
CA VAL A 288 -24.75 28.78 -1.82
C VAL A 288 -25.75 28.05 -2.71
N GLY A 289 -27.01 28.52 -2.68
CA GLY A 289 -28.05 28.20 -3.67
C GLY A 289 -28.98 27.03 -3.33
N GLU A 290 -30.04 26.89 -4.14
CA GLU A 290 -30.97 25.75 -4.07
C GLU A 290 -30.44 24.57 -4.89
N HIS A 291 -30.45 23.36 -4.33
CA HIS A 291 -30.15 22.15 -5.08
C HIS A 291 -31.36 21.75 -5.95
N ARG A 292 -31.08 21.22 -7.14
CA ARG A 292 -32.12 20.71 -8.06
C ARG A 292 -32.12 19.19 -8.07
N GLU A 293 -33.24 18.60 -7.70
CA GLU A 293 -33.46 17.16 -7.78
C GLU A 293 -34.11 16.80 -9.11
N ILE A 294 -33.65 15.71 -9.73
CA ILE A 294 -34.22 15.12 -10.93
C ILE A 294 -34.44 13.62 -10.72
N SER A 295 -35.40 13.04 -11.45
CA SER A 295 -35.67 11.61 -11.46
C SER A 295 -34.65 10.81 -12.26
N ALA A 296 -34.63 9.49 -12.06
CA ALA A 296 -33.79 8.58 -12.85
C ALA A 296 -34.18 8.58 -14.34
N GLU A 297 -35.48 8.72 -14.62
CA GLU A 297 -36.03 8.83 -15.97
C GLU A 297 -35.53 10.10 -16.68
N GLU A 298 -35.59 11.25 -16.01
CA GLU A 298 -35.08 12.53 -16.53
C GLU A 298 -33.57 12.48 -16.74
N THR A 299 -32.83 11.88 -15.81
CA THR A 299 -31.38 11.66 -15.95
C THR A 299 -31.09 10.83 -17.20
N ALA A 300 -31.84 9.75 -17.43
CA ALA A 300 -31.68 8.92 -18.62
C ALA A 300 -32.01 9.68 -19.92
N GLU A 301 -33.01 10.57 -19.91
CA GLU A 301 -33.32 11.45 -21.04
C GLU A 301 -32.21 12.45 -21.34
N MET A 302 -31.64 13.08 -20.31
CA MET A 302 -30.49 13.98 -20.43
C MET A 302 -29.28 13.27 -21.05
N LEU A 303 -28.95 12.08 -20.54
CA LEU A 303 -27.86 11.26 -21.08
C LEU A 303 -28.11 10.83 -22.53
N LYS A 304 -29.35 10.48 -22.89
CA LYS A 304 -29.74 10.13 -24.28
C LYS A 304 -29.66 11.32 -25.23
N GLY A 305 -29.85 12.54 -24.73
CA GLY A 305 -29.80 13.79 -25.50
C GLY A 305 -28.39 14.36 -25.71
N SER A 306 -27.39 13.83 -25.00
CA SER A 306 -26.00 14.28 -25.04
C SER A 306 -25.23 13.72 -26.24
N GLN A 307 -24.24 14.45 -26.75
CA GLN A 307 -23.25 13.95 -27.71
C GLN A 307 -21.98 13.48 -27.00
N SER A 308 -21.61 14.12 -25.89
CA SER A 308 -20.46 13.80 -25.05
C SER A 308 -20.89 13.67 -23.57
N VAL A 309 -20.48 12.57 -22.93
CA VAL A 309 -20.72 12.30 -21.51
C VAL A 309 -19.42 11.93 -20.82
N ILE A 310 -19.14 12.55 -19.67
CA ILE A 310 -18.07 12.11 -18.77
C ILE A 310 -18.69 11.52 -17.51
N ILE A 311 -18.23 10.35 -17.09
CA ILE A 311 -18.65 9.71 -15.84
C ILE A 311 -17.49 9.81 -14.84
N THR A 312 -17.74 10.37 -13.65
CA THR A 312 -16.73 10.50 -12.58
C THR A 312 -17.11 9.62 -11.39
N PRO A 313 -16.61 8.37 -11.33
CA PRO A 313 -16.95 7.44 -10.27
C PRO A 313 -16.15 7.69 -8.99
N GLY A 314 -16.78 7.47 -7.84
CA GLY A 314 -16.15 7.47 -6.53
C GLY A 314 -16.42 6.19 -5.74
N TYR A 315 -15.97 6.18 -4.49
CA TYR A 315 -16.06 5.00 -3.63
C TYR A 315 -17.51 4.53 -3.38
N GLY A 316 -18.50 5.43 -3.45
CA GLY A 316 -19.91 5.06 -3.32
C GLY A 316 -20.37 4.08 -4.39
N MET A 317 -19.83 4.19 -5.62
CA MET A 317 -20.12 3.24 -6.70
C MET A 317 -19.64 1.82 -6.33
N ALA A 318 -18.44 1.71 -5.75
CA ALA A 318 -17.85 0.44 -5.34
C ALA A 318 -18.64 -0.22 -4.20
N VAL A 319 -19.02 0.57 -3.18
CA VAL A 319 -19.81 0.07 -2.04
C VAL A 319 -21.17 -0.46 -2.49
N ALA A 320 -21.80 0.22 -3.45
CA ALA A 320 -23.08 -0.19 -4.01
C ALA A 320 -22.98 -1.32 -5.05
N GLN A 321 -21.77 -1.78 -5.40
CA GLN A 321 -21.53 -2.73 -6.49
C GLN A 321 -22.13 -2.26 -7.84
N ALA A 322 -22.13 -0.94 -8.07
CA ALA A 322 -22.81 -0.31 -9.20
C ALA A 322 -21.97 -0.27 -10.49
N GLN A 323 -20.72 -0.76 -10.47
CA GLN A 323 -19.84 -0.78 -11.64
C GLN A 323 -20.42 -1.55 -12.83
N TYR A 324 -21.18 -2.64 -12.57
CA TYR A 324 -21.82 -3.43 -13.63
C TYR A 324 -22.96 -2.67 -14.34
N PRO A 325 -23.94 -2.09 -13.62
CA PRO A 325 -24.91 -1.18 -14.23
C PRO A 325 -24.29 0.01 -14.97
N VAL A 326 -23.23 0.61 -14.41
CA VAL A 326 -22.54 1.76 -15.03
C VAL A 326 -21.87 1.35 -16.35
N ALA A 327 -21.27 0.17 -16.42
CA ALA A 327 -20.75 -0.40 -17.66
C ALA A 327 -21.87 -0.65 -18.69
N GLU A 328 -23.02 -1.15 -18.26
CA GLU A 328 -24.18 -1.36 -19.14
C GLU A 328 -24.75 -0.03 -19.68
N ILE A 329 -24.83 1.01 -18.84
CA ILE A 329 -25.21 2.37 -19.27
C ILE A 329 -24.23 2.88 -20.31
N THR A 330 -22.93 2.72 -20.07
CA THR A 330 -21.86 3.13 -20.99
C THR A 330 -22.00 2.43 -22.34
N GLU A 331 -22.21 1.11 -22.36
CA GLU A 331 -22.41 0.34 -23.59
C GLU A 331 -23.64 0.84 -24.37
N ARG A 332 -24.76 1.03 -23.68
CA ARG A 332 -26.02 1.51 -24.30
C ARG A 332 -25.91 2.92 -24.88
N LEU A 333 -25.17 3.82 -24.21
CA LEU A 333 -24.93 5.18 -24.71
C LEU A 333 -23.98 5.16 -25.91
N ARG A 334 -22.88 4.39 -25.84
CA ARG A 334 -21.95 4.24 -26.97
C ARG A 334 -22.60 3.62 -28.20
N ALA A 335 -23.51 2.66 -28.02
CA ALA A 335 -24.30 2.07 -29.11
C ALA A 335 -25.18 3.10 -29.85
N ARG A 336 -25.49 4.24 -29.21
CA ARG A 336 -26.20 5.38 -29.81
C ARG A 336 -25.27 6.40 -30.47
N GLY A 337 -23.96 6.16 -30.47
CA GLY A 337 -22.95 7.08 -31.02
C GLY A 337 -22.51 8.18 -30.06
N ILE A 338 -22.89 8.09 -28.77
CA ILE A 338 -22.51 9.07 -27.75
C ILE A 338 -21.06 8.81 -27.31
N LYS A 339 -20.24 9.85 -27.24
CA LYS A 339 -18.86 9.79 -26.73
C LYS A 339 -18.90 9.71 -25.21
N VAL A 340 -18.72 8.50 -24.66
CA VAL A 340 -18.67 8.29 -23.20
C VAL A 340 -17.23 8.05 -22.75
N ARG A 341 -16.79 8.81 -21.75
CA ARG A 341 -15.47 8.68 -21.12
C ARG A 341 -15.59 8.65 -19.60
N PHE A 342 -14.60 8.10 -18.93
CA PHE A 342 -14.50 8.09 -17.47
C PHE A 342 -13.34 8.99 -17.04
N GLY A 343 -13.61 9.86 -16.07
CA GLY A 343 -12.58 10.65 -15.40
C GLY A 343 -12.27 10.07 -14.03
N ILE A 344 -11.03 9.59 -13.85
CA ILE A 344 -10.60 8.93 -12.61
C ILE A 344 -9.73 9.88 -11.80
N HIS A 345 -10.19 10.19 -10.59
CA HIS A 345 -9.38 10.91 -9.63
C HIS A 345 -8.33 9.96 -9.00
N PRO A 346 -7.04 10.37 -8.85
CA PRO A 346 -5.97 9.46 -8.40
C PRO A 346 -6.19 8.79 -7.04
N VAL A 347 -6.94 9.45 -6.14
CA VAL A 347 -7.31 8.92 -4.81
C VAL A 347 -8.76 8.45 -4.69
N ALA A 348 -9.47 8.27 -5.81
CA ALA A 348 -10.82 7.71 -5.78
C ALA A 348 -10.79 6.25 -5.29
N GLY A 349 -11.45 5.98 -4.16
CA GLY A 349 -11.59 4.64 -3.59
C GLY A 349 -10.83 4.44 -2.28
N ARG A 350 -10.24 3.25 -2.11
CA ARG A 350 -9.57 2.80 -0.87
C ARG A 350 -8.17 2.24 -1.11
N LEU A 351 -7.68 2.29 -2.34
CA LEU A 351 -6.34 1.87 -2.77
C LEU A 351 -6.03 2.58 -4.11
N PRO A 352 -4.77 2.87 -4.44
CA PRO A 352 -4.42 3.49 -5.72
C PRO A 352 -4.90 2.67 -6.92
N GLY A 353 -5.60 3.31 -7.85
CA GLY A 353 -6.15 2.63 -9.03
C GLY A 353 -7.36 1.73 -8.73
N HIS A 354 -7.99 1.84 -7.55
CA HIS A 354 -9.14 1.01 -7.17
C HIS A 354 -10.28 1.13 -8.20
N MET A 355 -10.59 2.34 -8.68
CA MET A 355 -11.64 2.53 -9.68
C MET A 355 -11.30 1.88 -11.02
N ASN A 356 -10.04 2.02 -11.50
CA ASN A 356 -9.61 1.41 -12.76
C ASN A 356 -9.80 -0.11 -12.74
N VAL A 357 -9.49 -0.74 -11.60
CA VAL A 357 -9.64 -2.19 -11.42
C VAL A 357 -11.12 -2.62 -11.42
N LEU A 358 -12.00 -1.89 -10.74
CA LEU A 358 -13.44 -2.22 -10.72
C LEU A 358 -14.11 -2.00 -12.07
N LEU A 359 -13.72 -0.95 -12.80
CA LEU A 359 -14.20 -0.71 -14.16
C LEU A 359 -13.71 -1.79 -15.13
N ALA A 360 -12.47 -2.23 -14.98
CA ALA A 360 -11.94 -3.35 -15.74
C ALA A 360 -12.67 -4.68 -15.45
N GLU A 361 -13.00 -4.94 -14.18
CA GLU A 361 -13.84 -6.09 -13.79
C GLU A 361 -15.22 -6.04 -14.45
N ALA A 362 -15.83 -4.85 -14.51
CA ALA A 362 -17.06 -4.58 -15.23
C ALA A 362 -16.90 -4.54 -16.76
N LYS A 363 -15.69 -4.83 -17.28
CA LYS A 363 -15.34 -4.87 -18.71
C LYS A 363 -15.50 -3.54 -19.44
N VAL A 364 -15.34 -2.43 -18.73
CA VAL A 364 -15.23 -1.11 -19.36
C VAL A 364 -13.91 -1.06 -20.15
N PRO A 365 -13.93 -0.69 -21.44
CA PRO A 365 -12.72 -0.57 -22.24
C PRO A 365 -11.75 0.49 -21.68
N TYR A 366 -10.46 0.18 -21.62
CA TYR A 366 -9.45 1.07 -21.04
C TYR A 366 -9.23 2.36 -21.84
N ASP A 367 -9.48 2.36 -23.14
CA ASP A 367 -9.32 3.52 -24.03
C ASP A 367 -10.26 4.68 -23.68
N ILE A 368 -11.31 4.41 -22.91
CA ILE A 368 -12.27 5.42 -22.45
C ILE A 368 -12.12 5.73 -20.96
N VAL A 369 -11.12 5.19 -20.28
CA VAL A 369 -10.83 5.46 -18.86
C VAL A 369 -9.59 6.34 -18.80
N LEU A 370 -9.78 7.60 -18.44
CA LEU A 370 -8.74 8.62 -18.45
C LEU A 370 -8.43 9.07 -17.02
N GLU A 371 -7.16 9.36 -16.77
CA GLU A 371 -6.73 9.97 -15.51
C GLU A 371 -7.13 11.46 -15.47
N MET A 372 -7.24 12.02 -14.27
CA MET A 372 -7.64 13.41 -14.06
C MET A 372 -6.86 14.43 -14.91
N ASP A 373 -5.54 14.28 -15.00
CA ASP A 373 -4.67 15.18 -15.77
C ASP A 373 -4.92 15.08 -17.29
N GLU A 374 -5.51 13.98 -17.77
CA GLU A 374 -5.78 13.75 -19.19
C GLU A 374 -7.18 14.24 -19.61
N ILE A 375 -8.11 14.37 -18.67
CA ILE A 375 -9.53 14.64 -18.95
C ILE A 375 -10.01 16.01 -18.45
N ASN A 376 -9.29 16.68 -17.55
CA ASN A 376 -9.77 17.93 -16.96
C ASN A 376 -10.04 19.02 -18.01
N ASP A 377 -9.16 19.16 -19.01
CA ASP A 377 -9.33 20.14 -20.10
C ASP A 377 -10.55 19.86 -20.99
N ASP A 378 -11.15 18.66 -20.91
CA ASP A 378 -12.28 18.25 -21.74
C ASP A 378 -13.66 18.50 -21.10
N PHE A 379 -13.72 18.94 -19.83
CA PHE A 379 -15.00 19.15 -19.13
C PHE A 379 -15.81 20.30 -19.73
N SER A 380 -15.17 21.39 -20.16
CA SER A 380 -15.85 22.54 -20.79
C SER A 380 -16.55 22.19 -22.11
N ASP A 381 -16.06 21.16 -22.80
CA ASP A 381 -16.56 20.69 -24.10
C ASP A 381 -17.47 19.44 -23.95
N THR A 382 -17.95 19.14 -22.74
CA THR A 382 -18.79 17.97 -22.44
C THR A 382 -20.22 18.37 -22.10
N ASP A 383 -21.21 17.73 -22.75
CA ASP A 383 -22.62 18.10 -22.59
C ASP A 383 -23.20 17.70 -21.23
N THR A 384 -22.76 16.57 -20.66
CA THR A 384 -23.26 16.07 -19.37
C THR A 384 -22.17 15.32 -18.61
N VAL A 385 -22.03 15.67 -17.33
CA VAL A 385 -21.15 14.97 -16.40
C VAL A 385 -21.99 14.19 -15.38
N LEU A 386 -21.74 12.89 -15.27
CA LEU A 386 -22.41 11.99 -14.33
C LEU A 386 -21.48 11.64 -13.17
N VAL A 387 -21.67 12.30 -12.04
CA VAL A 387 -20.93 12.04 -10.80
C VAL A 387 -21.60 10.89 -10.04
N ILE A 388 -20.88 9.80 -9.76
CA ILE A 388 -21.44 8.60 -9.11
C ILE A 388 -20.66 8.26 -7.84
N GLY A 389 -21.23 8.58 -6.68
CA GLY A 389 -20.64 8.18 -5.40
C GLY A 389 -19.29 8.84 -5.10
N ALA A 390 -19.05 10.03 -5.67
CA ALA A 390 -17.93 10.91 -5.40
C ALA A 390 -18.43 12.21 -4.73
N ASN A 391 -17.58 12.85 -3.92
CA ASN A 391 -17.87 14.12 -3.27
C ASN A 391 -16.60 14.98 -3.24
N ASP A 392 -15.65 14.67 -2.35
CA ASP A 392 -14.42 15.46 -2.17
C ASP A 392 -13.60 15.61 -3.47
N THR A 393 -13.59 14.60 -4.33
CA THR A 393 -12.83 14.59 -5.60
C THR A 393 -13.43 15.46 -6.71
N VAL A 394 -14.62 16.02 -6.49
CA VAL A 394 -15.35 16.89 -7.43
C VAL A 394 -15.80 18.20 -6.76
N ASN A 395 -15.24 18.52 -5.59
CA ASN A 395 -15.72 19.63 -4.77
C ASN A 395 -14.98 20.94 -5.14
N PRO A 396 -15.67 21.98 -5.66
CA PRO A 396 -15.05 23.24 -6.04
C PRO A 396 -14.45 24.02 -4.87
N ALA A 397 -14.88 23.76 -3.63
CA ALA A 397 -14.29 24.37 -2.43
C ALA A 397 -12.79 24.07 -2.27
N ALA A 398 -12.26 23.05 -2.96
CA ALA A 398 -10.82 22.81 -3.02
C ALA A 398 -10.05 23.95 -3.72
N GLN A 399 -10.67 24.67 -4.66
CA GLN A 399 -10.06 25.78 -5.39
C GLN A 399 -10.53 27.14 -4.89
N ASP A 400 -11.82 27.25 -4.56
CA ASP A 400 -12.48 28.55 -4.30
C ASP A 400 -12.44 28.98 -2.83
N ASP A 401 -12.30 28.04 -1.89
CA ASP A 401 -12.34 28.31 -0.44
C ASP A 401 -11.01 27.95 0.25
N PRO A 402 -10.17 28.96 0.58
CA PRO A 402 -8.95 28.76 1.35
C PRO A 402 -9.17 28.20 2.77
N GLY A 403 -10.38 28.32 3.33
CA GLY A 403 -10.76 27.79 4.64
C GLY A 403 -11.19 26.32 4.61
N SER A 404 -11.40 25.76 3.42
CA SER A 404 -11.83 24.38 3.24
C SER A 404 -10.78 23.37 3.74
N PRO A 405 -11.18 22.27 4.41
CA PRO A 405 -10.25 21.20 4.80
C PRO A 405 -9.52 20.54 3.63
N ILE A 406 -10.01 20.74 2.40
CA ILE A 406 -9.45 20.20 1.16
C ILE A 406 -8.87 21.31 0.25
N ALA A 407 -8.68 22.53 0.77
CA ALA A 407 -8.12 23.65 0.00
C ALA A 407 -6.78 23.25 -0.66
N GLY A 408 -6.65 23.54 -1.96
CA GLY A 408 -5.51 23.20 -2.82
C GLY A 408 -5.44 21.76 -3.31
N MET A 409 -6.41 20.90 -2.96
CA MET A 409 -6.52 19.55 -3.54
C MET A 409 -6.87 19.65 -5.03
N PRO A 410 -6.09 19.04 -5.95
CA PRO A 410 -6.53 18.87 -7.33
C PRO A 410 -7.84 18.08 -7.34
N VAL A 411 -8.81 18.50 -8.16
CA VAL A 411 -10.11 17.85 -8.27
C VAL A 411 -10.51 17.72 -9.75
N LEU A 412 -11.49 16.86 -10.03
CA LEU A 412 -12.14 16.83 -11.33
C LEU A 412 -13.08 18.05 -11.41
N GLU A 413 -12.81 18.95 -12.35
CA GLU A 413 -13.53 20.23 -12.53
C GLU A 413 -14.85 19.99 -13.28
N VAL A 414 -15.79 19.33 -12.62
CA VAL A 414 -17.06 18.86 -13.23
C VAL A 414 -18.12 19.95 -13.45
N TRP A 415 -17.84 21.19 -13.05
CA TRP A 415 -18.80 22.31 -12.97
C TRP A 415 -18.82 23.23 -14.19
#